data_AF-A0A970P6G9-F1
#
_entry.id   AF-A0A970P6G9-F1
#
_cell.length_a   1.000
_cell.length_b   1.000
_cell.length_c   1.000
_cell.angle_alpha   90.00
_cell.angle_beta   90.00
_cell.angle_gamma   90.00
#
_symmetry.space_group_name_H-M   'P 1'
#
loop_
_entity.id
_entity.type
_entity.pdbx_description
1 polymer ?
#
loop_
_entity_poly.entity_id
_entity_poly.type
_entity_poly.pdbx_seq_one_letter_code
_entity_poly.pdbx_strand_id
1 'polypeptide(L)'
;NCECFLGNSKRGKIHIKLSDWWRNEGSLREITFEDFYFNDNKLEGKKTILNSGLNDDGNLTFTKKIEGGKLSYPDGSSMSWNCEKSSELIEGNETLRFFDDIWSVTGSGSGLNIDKVDYTFEITSPLIYKNGCFYPVSGIVEISTKDNLQVIDYGNGECDKKVTVTTNGVSETIEL
;
A
#
# COMPACT_ATOMS: atom_id res chain seq x y z
N ASN A 1 14.54 13.75 16.97
CA ASN A 1 13.90 12.43 16.82
C ASN A 1 12.67 12.41 17.67
N CYS A 2 11.50 12.15 17.07
CA CYS A 2 10.28 11.94 17.83
C CYS A 2 10.04 10.44 17.92
N GLU A 3 10.07 9.90 19.14
CA GLU A 3 9.79 8.49 19.39
C GLU A 3 8.27 8.30 19.47
N CYS A 4 7.75 7.42 18.64
CA CYS A 4 6.35 7.04 18.66
C CYS A 4 6.09 6.07 19.82
N PHE A 5 4.83 5.99 20.24
CA PHE A 5 4.37 5.08 21.31
C PHE A 5 4.82 3.61 21.16
N LEU A 6 5.11 3.18 19.92
CA LEU A 6 5.53 1.81 19.58
C LEU A 6 7.07 1.68 19.39
N GLY A 7 7.88 2.61 19.91
CA GLY A 7 9.35 2.56 19.84
C GLY A 7 9.96 2.95 18.48
N ASN A 8 9.13 3.30 17.49
CA ASN A 8 9.59 3.76 16.18
C ASN A 8 9.98 5.24 16.22
N SER A 9 11.11 5.60 15.60
CA SER A 9 11.60 6.97 15.50
C SER A 9 11.25 7.60 14.16
N LYS A 10 10.73 8.84 14.18
CA LYS A 10 10.46 9.64 12.99
C LYS A 10 11.21 10.98 13.06
N ARG A 11 11.77 11.42 11.94
CA ARG A 11 12.40 12.75 11.78
C ARG A 11 12.24 13.26 10.34
N GLY A 12 12.31 14.58 10.15
CA GLY A 12 12.11 15.23 8.84
C GLY A 12 10.73 15.84 8.66
N LYS A 13 10.35 16.07 7.39
CA LYS A 13 9.09 16.72 7.03
C LYS A 13 8.31 15.89 6.02
N ILE A 14 6.99 15.89 6.16
CA ILE A 14 6.05 15.36 5.19
C ILE A 14 5.21 16.54 4.73
N HIS A 15 5.25 16.82 3.43
CA HIS A 15 4.42 17.85 2.81
C HIS A 15 3.17 17.20 2.26
N ILE A 16 2.00 17.71 2.65
CA ILE A 16 0.71 17.21 2.21
C ILE A 16 -0.04 18.37 1.58
N LYS A 17 -0.26 18.29 0.27
CA LYS A 17 -1.10 19.24 -0.47
C LYS A 17 -2.46 18.61 -0.73
N LEU A 18 -3.52 19.33 -0.37
CA LEU A 18 -4.90 18.93 -0.58
C LEU A 18 -5.53 19.95 -1.55
N SER A 19 -6.17 19.47 -2.61
CA SER A 19 -6.91 20.36 -3.52
C SER A 19 -8.33 20.66 -3.04
N ASP A 20 -8.99 19.69 -2.40
CA ASP A 20 -10.37 19.78 -1.94
C ASP A 20 -10.69 18.73 -0.87
N TRP A 21 -11.92 18.70 -0.33
CA TRP A 21 -12.41 17.61 0.51
C TRP A 21 -12.28 16.28 -0.24
N TRP A 22 -11.59 15.31 0.38
CA TRP A 22 -11.39 13.95 -0.11
C TRP A 22 -12.62 13.20 -0.67
N ARG A 23 -13.87 13.54 -0.30
CA ARG A 23 -15.08 12.91 -0.87
C ARG A 23 -15.56 13.59 -2.16
N ASN A 24 -15.08 14.80 -2.45
CA ASN A 24 -15.38 15.48 -3.71
C ASN A 24 -14.62 14.79 -4.85
N GLU A 25 -15.34 14.48 -5.92
CA GLU A 25 -14.75 13.94 -7.14
C GLU A 25 -13.65 14.88 -7.67
N GLY A 26 -12.52 14.32 -8.10
CA GLY A 26 -11.37 15.09 -8.53
C GLY A 26 -10.51 15.65 -7.39
N SER A 27 -10.87 15.40 -6.12
CA SER A 27 -10.01 15.74 -4.98
C SER A 27 -8.65 15.03 -5.10
N LEU A 28 -7.59 15.80 -4.94
CA LEU A 28 -6.21 15.38 -5.07
C LEU A 28 -5.48 15.60 -3.77
N ARG A 29 -4.85 14.53 -3.28
CA ARG A 29 -3.91 14.57 -2.16
C ARG A 29 -2.54 14.17 -2.67
N GLU A 30 -1.63 15.12 -2.64
CA GLU A 30 -0.22 14.92 -2.98
C GLU A 30 0.62 14.91 -1.70
N ILE A 31 1.45 13.89 -1.54
CA ILE A 31 2.31 13.66 -0.39
C ILE A 31 3.75 13.55 -0.89
N THR A 32 4.61 14.42 -0.38
CA THR A 32 6.06 14.39 -0.66
C THR A 32 6.85 14.44 0.64
N PHE A 33 8.09 13.98 0.58
CA PHE A 33 8.97 13.83 1.73
C PHE A 33 10.19 14.74 1.58
N GLU A 34 10.51 15.50 2.63
CA GLU A 34 11.72 16.33 2.71
C GLU A 34 12.52 15.87 3.93
N ASP A 35 13.69 15.28 3.66
CA ASP A 35 14.59 14.72 4.68
C ASP A 35 13.85 13.87 5.72
N PHE A 36 12.87 13.07 5.27
CA PHE A 36 12.09 12.21 6.12
C PHE A 36 12.78 10.87 6.36
N TYR A 37 12.87 10.48 7.63
CA TYR A 37 13.45 9.21 8.04
C TYR A 37 12.53 8.50 9.02
N PHE A 38 12.39 7.19 8.81
CA PHE A 38 11.67 6.26 9.67
C PHE A 38 12.65 5.19 10.17
N ASN A 39 12.92 5.16 11.48
CA ASN A 39 13.97 4.32 12.08
C ASN A 39 15.32 4.46 11.36
N ASP A 40 15.71 5.71 11.10
CA ASP A 40 16.92 6.10 10.34
C ASP A 40 16.98 5.69 8.87
N ASN A 41 15.95 5.01 8.35
CA ASN A 41 15.79 4.75 6.94
C ASN A 41 15.21 5.97 6.25
N LYS A 42 15.90 6.48 5.22
CA LYS A 42 15.45 7.66 4.45
C LYS A 42 14.37 7.25 3.46
N LEU A 43 13.21 7.90 3.54
CA LEU A 43 12.10 7.68 2.60
C LEU A 43 11.99 8.85 1.63
N GLU A 44 11.94 8.52 0.34
CA GLU A 44 11.84 9.46 -0.76
C GLU A 44 10.72 9.02 -1.72
N GLY A 45 10.22 9.98 -2.49
CA GLY A 45 9.20 9.76 -3.52
C GLY A 45 8.00 10.67 -3.40
N LYS A 46 7.05 10.47 -4.30
CA LYS A 46 5.81 11.20 -4.41
C LYS A 46 4.64 10.24 -4.38
N LYS A 47 3.69 10.44 -3.46
CA LYS A 47 2.44 9.70 -3.41
C LYS A 47 1.29 10.62 -3.77
N THR A 48 0.51 10.22 -4.76
CA THR A 48 -0.69 10.93 -5.22
C THR A 48 -1.90 10.06 -4.96
N ILE A 49 -2.95 10.65 -4.39
CA ILE A 49 -4.25 10.01 -4.20
C ILE A 49 -5.28 10.90 -4.86
N LEU A 50 -5.91 10.39 -5.91
CA LEU A 50 -6.97 11.06 -6.66
C LEU A 50 -8.30 10.38 -6.33
N ASN A 51 -9.32 11.14 -5.96
CA ASN A 51 -10.70 10.66 -5.93
C ASN A 51 -11.21 10.62 -7.37
N SER A 52 -11.49 9.41 -7.86
CA SER A 52 -11.94 9.14 -9.24
C SER A 52 -13.46 9.19 -9.37
N GLY A 53 -14.19 9.50 -8.31
CA GLY A 53 -15.64 9.57 -8.29
C GLY A 53 -16.29 8.23 -7.98
N LEU A 54 -17.59 8.15 -8.26
CA LEU A 54 -18.36 6.92 -8.14
C LEU A 54 -18.17 6.05 -9.39
N ASN A 55 -18.00 4.74 -9.21
CA ASN A 55 -18.05 3.80 -10.32
C ASN A 55 -19.51 3.50 -10.74
N ASP A 56 -19.67 2.61 -11.72
CA ASP A 56 -20.99 2.19 -12.23
C ASP A 56 -21.89 1.57 -11.14
N ASP A 57 -21.29 0.98 -10.11
CA ASP A 57 -21.99 0.39 -8.96
C ASP A 57 -22.32 1.42 -7.85
N GLY A 58 -21.94 2.69 -8.03
CA GLY A 58 -22.16 3.76 -7.05
C GLY A 58 -21.15 3.76 -5.89
N ASN A 59 -20.07 3.00 -6.01
CA ASN A 59 -19.00 2.91 -5.02
C ASN A 59 -17.93 3.99 -5.25
N LEU A 60 -17.44 4.58 -4.16
CA LEU A 60 -16.42 5.63 -4.23
C LEU A 60 -15.05 5.03 -4.55
N THR A 61 -14.38 5.57 -5.57
CA THR A 61 -13.10 5.04 -6.07
C THR A 61 -11.96 6.04 -5.94
N PHE A 62 -10.76 5.53 -5.70
CA PHE A 62 -9.53 6.31 -5.57
C PHE A 62 -8.38 5.68 -6.35
N THR A 63 -7.72 6.48 -7.16
CA THR A 63 -6.45 6.11 -7.79
C THR A 63 -5.29 6.58 -6.92
N LYS A 64 -4.44 5.65 -6.50
CA LYS A 64 -3.26 5.87 -5.67
C LYS A 64 -2.01 5.58 -6.49
N LYS A 65 -1.21 6.60 -6.76
CA LYS A 65 0.04 6.49 -7.50
C LYS A 65 1.22 6.77 -6.57
N ILE A 66 2.28 5.97 -6.69
CA ILE A 66 3.59 6.24 -6.08
C ILE A 66 4.61 6.34 -7.21
N GLU A 67 5.31 7.45 -7.24
CA GLU A 67 6.34 7.76 -8.23
C GLU A 67 7.67 8.06 -7.52
N GLY A 68 8.74 7.43 -7.97
CA GLY A 68 10.08 7.59 -7.41
C GLY A 68 10.17 7.16 -5.96
N GLY A 69 9.35 6.21 -5.52
CA GLY A 69 9.42 5.65 -4.18
C GLY A 69 10.79 5.03 -3.94
N LYS A 70 11.49 5.45 -2.90
CA LYS A 70 12.81 4.92 -2.54
C LYS A 70 12.99 4.90 -1.04
N LEU A 71 13.50 3.79 -0.53
CA LEU A 71 13.88 3.63 0.86
C LEU A 71 15.38 3.33 0.90
N SER A 72 16.14 4.17 1.60
CA SER A 72 17.59 4.00 1.77
C SER A 72 17.91 3.69 3.23
N TYR A 73 18.66 2.63 3.46
CA TYR A 73 19.03 2.14 4.78
C TYR A 73 20.39 2.72 5.23
N PRO A 74 20.68 2.74 6.55
CA PRO A 74 21.95 3.23 7.09
C PRO A 74 23.19 2.46 6.60
N ASP A 75 23.03 1.19 6.23
CA ASP A 75 24.11 0.35 5.67
C ASP A 75 24.45 0.68 4.20
N GLY A 76 23.72 1.63 3.60
CA GLY A 76 23.89 2.05 2.21
C GLY A 76 23.09 1.21 1.20
N SER A 77 22.38 0.17 1.65
CA SER A 77 21.44 -0.56 0.80
C SER A 77 20.19 0.30 0.52
N SER A 78 19.49 0.01 -0.58
CA SER A 78 18.28 0.74 -0.94
C SER A 78 17.35 -0.11 -1.78
N MET A 79 16.05 0.14 -1.64
CA MET A 79 15.01 -0.40 -2.51
C MET A 79 14.20 0.75 -3.12
N SER A 80 13.62 0.51 -4.29
CA SER A 80 12.74 1.47 -4.95
C SER A 80 11.47 0.81 -5.46
N TRP A 81 10.42 1.61 -5.63
CA TRP A 81 9.17 1.16 -6.22
C TRP A 81 8.40 2.30 -6.86
N ASN A 82 7.65 1.95 -7.88
CA ASN A 82 6.58 2.74 -8.47
C ASN A 82 5.34 1.85 -8.48
N CYS A 83 4.18 2.40 -8.18
CA CYS A 83 2.95 1.64 -8.29
C CYS A 83 1.76 2.51 -8.58
N GLU A 84 0.77 1.90 -9.21
CA GLU A 84 -0.55 2.46 -9.38
C GLU A 84 -1.57 1.46 -8.85
N LYS A 85 -2.38 1.90 -7.89
CA LYS A 85 -3.40 1.08 -7.25
C LYS A 85 -4.75 1.78 -7.33
N SER A 86 -5.80 1.04 -7.62
CA SER A 86 -7.17 1.50 -7.46
C SER A 86 -7.70 1.03 -6.11
N SER A 87 -8.49 1.85 -5.44
CA SER A 87 -9.17 1.49 -4.19
C SER A 87 -10.64 1.87 -4.30
N GLU A 88 -11.51 0.91 -4.07
CA GLU A 88 -12.95 1.05 -4.12
C GLU A 88 -13.54 0.84 -2.73
N LEU A 89 -14.40 1.75 -2.29
CA LEU A 89 -15.16 1.63 -1.05
C LEU A 89 -16.42 0.81 -1.33
N ILE A 90 -16.37 -0.49 -1.05
CA ILE A 90 -17.44 -1.45 -1.36
C ILE A 90 -18.52 -1.52 -0.28
N GLU A 91 -18.20 -1.15 0.96
CA GLU A 91 -19.17 -1.02 2.07
C GLU A 91 -18.82 0.20 2.93
N GLY A 92 -19.81 0.79 3.62
CA GLY A 92 -19.62 1.89 4.58
C GLY A 92 -19.80 3.31 4.01
N ASN A 93 -19.94 3.47 2.69
CA ASN A 93 -20.06 4.78 2.03
C ASN A 93 -21.25 5.64 2.53
N GLU A 94 -22.32 4.99 2.98
CA GLU A 94 -23.54 5.63 3.49
C GLU A 94 -23.36 6.30 4.85
N THR A 95 -22.32 5.94 5.61
CA THR A 95 -22.07 6.51 6.93
C THR A 95 -20.82 7.40 6.93
N LEU A 96 -20.77 8.32 7.90
CA LEU A 96 -19.55 9.07 8.23
C LEU A 96 -18.64 8.28 9.18
N ARG A 97 -19.11 7.12 9.65
CA ARG A 97 -18.28 6.22 10.45
C ARG A 97 -17.39 5.50 9.45
N PHE A 98 -16.12 5.44 9.77
CA PHE A 98 -15.16 4.72 8.95
C PHE A 98 -15.09 3.25 9.39
N PHE A 99 -15.52 2.92 10.61
CA PHE A 99 -15.34 1.59 11.21
C PHE A 99 -16.04 0.45 10.45
N ASP A 100 -17.08 0.74 9.69
CA ASP A 100 -17.83 -0.17 8.83
C ASP A 100 -17.31 -0.20 7.39
N ASP A 101 -16.29 0.59 7.06
CA ASP A 101 -15.76 0.66 5.70
C ASP A 101 -15.05 -0.65 5.32
N ILE A 102 -15.42 -1.18 4.15
CA ILE A 102 -14.67 -2.24 3.48
C ILE A 102 -14.13 -1.70 2.15
N TRP A 103 -12.83 -1.87 1.95
CA TRP A 103 -12.12 -1.40 0.77
C TRP A 103 -11.63 -2.58 -0.07
N SER A 104 -11.90 -2.55 -1.36
CA SER A 104 -11.30 -3.42 -2.37
C SER A 104 -10.14 -2.69 -3.04
N VAL A 105 -8.97 -3.31 -3.13
CA VAL A 105 -7.77 -2.69 -3.70
C VAL A 105 -7.20 -3.59 -4.80
N THR A 106 -6.98 -2.99 -5.97
CA THR A 106 -6.35 -3.63 -7.13
C THR A 106 -5.20 -2.79 -7.65
N GLY A 107 -4.42 -3.33 -8.57
CA GLY A 107 -3.35 -2.62 -9.26
C GLY A 107 -2.03 -3.35 -9.19
N SER A 108 -0.98 -2.66 -9.63
CA SER A 108 0.31 -3.25 -9.87
C SER A 108 1.43 -2.22 -9.69
N GLY A 109 2.66 -2.69 -9.78
CA GLY A 109 3.82 -1.83 -9.74
C GLY A 109 5.09 -2.58 -10.06
N SER A 110 6.18 -1.86 -10.00
CA SER A 110 7.51 -2.38 -10.26
C SER A 110 8.54 -1.60 -9.48
N GLY A 111 9.72 -2.20 -9.33
CA GLY A 111 10.77 -1.58 -8.55
C GLY A 111 12.05 -2.39 -8.55
N LEU A 112 12.97 -1.91 -7.72
CA LEU A 112 14.25 -2.57 -7.45
C LEU A 112 14.24 -3.06 -6.01
N ASN A 113 14.45 -4.35 -5.80
CA ASN A 113 14.52 -4.92 -4.45
C ASN A 113 15.88 -4.58 -3.79
N ILE A 114 16.06 -5.00 -2.52
CA ILE A 114 17.28 -4.73 -1.76
C ILE A 114 18.54 -5.37 -2.38
N ASP A 115 18.36 -6.48 -3.09
CA ASP A 115 19.41 -7.22 -3.80
C ASP A 115 19.71 -6.65 -5.21
N LYS A 116 19.11 -5.51 -5.55
CA LYS A 116 19.25 -4.83 -6.86
C LYS A 116 18.70 -5.66 -8.03
N VAL A 117 17.70 -6.47 -7.77
CA VAL A 117 16.95 -7.22 -8.79
C VAL A 117 15.64 -6.49 -9.08
N ASP A 118 15.37 -6.27 -10.36
CA ASP A 118 14.09 -5.74 -10.81
C ASP A 118 12.96 -6.71 -10.50
N TYR A 119 11.86 -6.18 -9.97
CA TYR A 119 10.66 -6.95 -9.71
C TYR A 119 9.42 -6.19 -10.20
N THR A 120 8.38 -6.95 -10.49
CA THR A 120 7.01 -6.46 -10.65
C THR A 120 6.14 -7.07 -9.56
N PHE A 121 5.07 -6.38 -9.21
CA PHE A 121 3.99 -7.00 -8.44
C PHE A 121 2.65 -6.68 -9.08
N GLU A 122 1.72 -7.60 -8.94
CA GLU A 122 0.35 -7.48 -9.43
C GLU A 122 -0.62 -8.05 -8.40
N ILE A 123 -1.71 -7.33 -8.16
CA ILE A 123 -2.81 -7.82 -7.35
C ILE A 123 -3.73 -8.62 -8.28
N THR A 124 -3.56 -9.95 -8.32
CA THR A 124 -4.31 -10.85 -9.21
C THR A 124 -5.70 -11.18 -8.69
N SER A 125 -5.90 -11.07 -7.37
CA SER A 125 -7.23 -11.05 -6.73
C SER A 125 -7.33 -9.84 -5.82
N PRO A 126 -8.41 -9.03 -5.88
CA PRO A 126 -8.53 -7.81 -5.10
C PRO A 126 -8.24 -8.01 -3.62
N LEU A 127 -7.40 -7.13 -3.06
CA LEU A 127 -7.12 -7.11 -1.64
C LEU A 127 -8.28 -6.47 -0.90
N ILE A 128 -8.85 -7.19 0.06
CA ILE A 128 -9.96 -6.70 0.87
C ILE A 128 -9.43 -6.21 2.21
N TYR A 129 -9.71 -4.94 2.52
CA TYR A 129 -9.41 -4.33 3.81
C TYR A 129 -10.71 -4.03 4.54
N LYS A 130 -10.88 -4.63 5.72
CA LYS A 130 -11.97 -4.29 6.64
C LYS A 130 -11.44 -3.28 7.65
N ASN A 131 -12.12 -2.16 7.83
CA ASN A 131 -11.66 -1.20 8.83
C ASN A 131 -11.72 -1.82 10.24
N GLY A 132 -10.67 -1.61 11.03
CA GLY A 132 -10.42 -2.33 12.28
C GLY A 132 -9.46 -3.52 12.14
N CYS A 133 -9.15 -3.97 10.93
CA CYS A 133 -8.03 -4.87 10.65
C CYS A 133 -6.85 -4.07 10.07
N PHE A 134 -5.65 -4.22 10.62
CA PHE A 134 -4.46 -3.49 10.15
C PHE A 134 -3.86 -4.04 8.84
N TYR A 135 -4.39 -5.15 8.34
CA TYR A 135 -3.87 -5.91 7.21
C TYR A 135 -5.01 -6.32 6.27
N PRO A 136 -4.73 -6.69 5.00
CA PRO A 136 -5.75 -7.28 4.14
C PRO A 136 -6.22 -8.61 4.74
N VAL A 137 -7.53 -8.86 4.66
CA VAL A 137 -8.16 -10.09 5.14
C VAL A 137 -8.31 -11.15 4.05
N SER A 138 -8.17 -10.76 2.78
CA SER A 138 -8.21 -11.66 1.63
C SER A 138 -7.61 -10.99 0.40
N GLY A 139 -7.35 -11.81 -0.63
CA GLY A 139 -6.81 -11.39 -1.92
C GLY A 139 -5.43 -11.95 -2.18
N ILE A 140 -4.95 -11.80 -3.41
CA ILE A 140 -3.72 -12.45 -3.88
C ILE A 140 -2.84 -11.41 -4.54
N VAL A 141 -1.56 -11.41 -4.15
CA VAL A 141 -0.51 -10.60 -4.77
C VAL A 141 0.54 -11.53 -5.34
N GLU A 142 0.87 -11.34 -6.60
CA GLU A 142 1.99 -11.98 -7.25
C GLU A 142 3.16 -11.00 -7.33
N ILE A 143 4.34 -11.44 -6.91
CA ILE A 143 5.59 -10.70 -7.00
C ILE A 143 6.53 -11.52 -7.88
N SER A 144 6.93 -10.93 -8.99
CA SER A 144 7.72 -11.60 -10.02
C SER A 144 9.06 -10.91 -10.16
N THR A 145 10.12 -11.70 -10.17
CA THR A 145 11.46 -11.31 -10.63
C THR A 145 11.76 -12.10 -11.90
N LYS A 146 12.92 -11.87 -12.52
CA LYS A 146 13.35 -12.65 -13.69
C LYS A 146 13.36 -14.16 -13.43
N ASP A 147 13.75 -14.57 -12.22
CA ASP A 147 14.08 -15.96 -11.90
C ASP A 147 13.12 -16.61 -10.89
N ASN A 148 12.24 -15.83 -10.24
CA ASN A 148 11.34 -16.32 -9.20
C ASN A 148 9.96 -15.67 -9.27
N LEU A 149 8.94 -16.48 -8.96
CA LEU A 149 7.58 -16.03 -8.68
C LEU A 149 7.26 -16.32 -7.22
N GLN A 150 6.78 -15.29 -6.53
CA GLN A 150 6.25 -15.38 -5.18
C GLN A 150 4.77 -15.00 -5.20
N VAL A 151 3.94 -15.83 -4.61
CA VAL A 151 2.50 -15.59 -4.48
C VAL A 151 2.18 -15.40 -3.00
N ILE A 152 1.55 -14.29 -2.66
CA ILE A 152 1.09 -13.97 -1.31
C ILE A 152 -0.44 -14.03 -1.30
N ASP A 153 -0.97 -15.01 -0.59
CA ASP A 153 -2.41 -15.19 -0.35
C ASP A 153 -2.74 -14.69 1.06
N TYR A 154 -3.61 -13.69 1.14
CA TYR A 154 -4.07 -13.07 2.39
C TYR A 154 -5.22 -13.82 3.06
N GLY A 155 -5.64 -14.95 2.51
CA GLY A 155 -6.63 -15.83 3.11
C GLY A 155 -8.07 -15.52 2.68
N ASN A 156 -9.00 -15.92 3.52
CA ASN A 156 -10.42 -16.10 3.18
C ASN A 156 -11.36 -15.06 3.82
N GLY A 157 -10.84 -13.99 4.42
CA GLY A 157 -11.62 -12.90 5.00
C GLY A 157 -11.55 -12.77 6.52
N GLU A 158 -10.78 -13.63 7.19
CA GLU A 158 -10.50 -13.56 8.62
C GLU A 158 -9.39 -12.54 8.93
N CYS A 159 -9.56 -11.78 10.02
CA CYS A 159 -8.51 -10.87 10.50
C CYS A 159 -7.60 -11.61 11.50
N ASP A 160 -6.75 -12.50 10.99
CA ASP A 160 -5.93 -13.40 11.80
C ASP A 160 -4.41 -13.08 11.76
N LYS A 161 -4.03 -12.00 11.05
CA LYS A 161 -2.65 -11.53 10.87
C LYS A 161 -1.76 -12.55 10.15
N LYS A 162 -2.33 -13.53 9.45
CA LYS A 162 -1.58 -14.56 8.73
C LYS A 162 -1.71 -14.40 7.23
N VAL A 163 -0.65 -14.80 6.53
CA VAL A 163 -0.63 -14.89 5.07
C VAL A 163 0.05 -16.18 4.67
N THR A 164 -0.34 -16.74 3.53
CA THR A 164 0.36 -17.88 2.92
C THR A 164 1.24 -17.36 1.79
N VAL A 165 2.55 -17.56 1.92
CA VAL A 165 3.53 -17.19 0.91
C VAL A 165 3.98 -18.45 0.19
N THR A 166 3.81 -18.49 -1.13
CA THR A 166 4.25 -19.58 -1.98
C THR A 166 5.40 -19.10 -2.85
N THR A 167 6.57 -19.73 -2.72
CA THR A 167 7.74 -19.45 -3.56
C THR A 167 8.18 -20.74 -4.23
N ASN A 168 8.25 -20.75 -5.56
CA ASN A 168 8.68 -21.93 -6.34
C ASN A 168 7.94 -23.24 -5.96
N GLY A 169 6.64 -23.15 -5.64
CA GLY A 169 5.78 -24.28 -5.29
C GLY A 169 5.86 -24.72 -3.82
N VAL A 170 6.68 -24.08 -2.98
CA VAL A 170 6.72 -24.31 -1.54
C VAL A 170 5.93 -23.22 -0.83
N SER A 171 4.94 -23.61 -0.02
CA SER A 171 4.07 -22.69 0.72
C SER A 171 4.40 -22.68 2.20
N GLU A 172 4.47 -21.48 2.78
CA GLU A 172 4.67 -21.24 4.21
C GLU A 172 3.66 -20.21 4.72
N THR A 173 3.16 -20.41 5.95
CA THR A 173 2.28 -19.43 6.61
C THR A 173 3.12 -18.52 7.49
N ILE A 174 2.97 -17.20 7.29
CA ILE A 174 3.73 -16.16 7.97
C ILE A 174 2.76 -15.26 8.74
N GLU A 175 3.15 -14.82 9.94
CA GLU A 175 2.45 -13.79 10.69
C GLU A 175 3.02 -12.39 10.36
N LEU A 176 2.14 -11.45 10.02
CA LEU A 176 2.48 -10.08 9.56
C LEU A 176 2.96 -9.13 10.67
#